data_AF-A0A1C5RQV3-F1
#
_entry.id   AF-A0A1C5RQV3-F1
#
_cell.length_a   1.000
_cell.length_b   1.000
_cell.length_c   1.000
_cell.angle_alpha   90.00
_cell.angle_beta   90.00
_cell.angle_gamma   90.00
#
_symmetry.space_group_name_H-M   'P 1'
#
loop_
_entity.id
_entity.type
_entity.pdbx_description
1 polymer ?
#
loop_
_entity_poly.entity_id
_entity_poly.type
_entity_poly.pdbx_seq_one_letter_code
_entity_poly.pdbx_strand_id
1 'polypeptide(L)'
;MNNSLAEVHPELVSEWSKKNLLLTPDGITFGSNKKVWWKGTCGHEWQASVKARSNGEKCPICSGARVIAGINDLATLEPLLVKQWSKKNKIKPTEV
;
A
#
# COMPACT_ATOMS: atom_id res chain seq x y z
N MET A 1 11.60 0.31 -28.34
CA MET A 1 10.91 1.09 -27.30
C MET A 1 10.90 0.24 -26.05
N ASN A 2 11.53 0.73 -24.98
CA ASN A 2 11.55 0.03 -23.72
C ASN A 2 10.35 0.51 -22.90
N ASN A 3 9.52 -0.43 -22.46
CA ASN A 3 8.24 -0.20 -21.78
C ASN A 3 8.22 -0.91 -20.42
N SER A 4 9.41 -1.12 -19.86
CA SER A 4 9.60 -1.71 -18.55
C SER A 4 8.98 -0.84 -17.46
N LEU A 5 8.60 -1.44 -16.35
CA LEU A 5 8.12 -0.70 -15.18
C LEU A 5 9.21 0.24 -14.67
N ALA A 6 10.47 -0.23 -14.63
CA ALA A 6 11.59 0.53 -14.09
C ALA A 6 11.84 1.86 -14.81
N GLU A 7 11.68 1.90 -16.14
CA GLU A 7 11.93 3.11 -16.92
C GLU A 7 10.74 4.06 -16.96
N VAL A 8 9.53 3.52 -17.06
CA VAL A 8 8.33 4.34 -17.19
C VAL A 8 7.89 4.88 -15.83
N HIS A 9 8.10 4.11 -14.76
CA HIS A 9 7.72 4.44 -13.39
C HIS A 9 8.85 4.15 -12.39
N PRO A 10 9.97 4.89 -12.44
CA PRO A 10 11.10 4.70 -11.53
C PRO A 10 10.72 4.86 -10.05
N GLU A 11 9.68 5.65 -9.75
CA GLU A 11 9.14 5.81 -8.40
C GLU A 11 8.60 4.49 -7.83
N LEU A 12 8.03 3.63 -8.67
CA LEU A 12 7.44 2.35 -8.27
C LEU A 12 8.50 1.27 -7.99
N VAL A 13 9.74 1.45 -8.45
CA VAL A 13 10.85 0.54 -8.16
C VAL A 13 11.12 0.48 -6.66
N SER A 14 11.00 1.60 -5.97
CA SER A 14 11.19 1.69 -4.50
C SER A 14 10.13 0.91 -3.71
N GLU A 15 8.96 0.70 -4.32
CA GLU A 15 7.87 -0.08 -3.75
C GLU A 15 7.93 -1.56 -4.15
N TRP A 16 8.90 -1.99 -4.96
CA TRP A 16 8.99 -3.39 -5.38
C TRP A 16 9.39 -4.31 -4.21
N SER A 17 8.59 -5.34 -3.94
CA SER A 17 8.88 -6.29 -2.86
C SER A 17 9.90 -7.35 -3.28
N LYS A 18 10.75 -7.76 -2.34
CA LYS A 18 11.64 -8.92 -2.47
C LYS A 18 10.87 -10.25 -2.64
N LYS A 19 9.59 -10.31 -2.29
CA LYS A 19 8.71 -11.48 -2.49
C LYS A 19 8.45 -11.82 -3.96
N ASN A 20 8.78 -10.91 -4.88
CA ASN A 20 8.68 -11.16 -6.31
C ASN A 20 9.81 -12.06 -6.85
N LEU A 21 10.76 -12.45 -6.00
CA LEU A 21 11.84 -13.39 -6.30
C LEU A 21 12.65 -12.94 -7.53
N LEU A 22 12.61 -13.73 -8.61
CA LEU A 22 13.37 -13.48 -9.84
C LEU A 22 12.71 -12.42 -10.76
N LEU A 23 11.47 -12.02 -10.49
CA LEU A 23 10.80 -11.00 -11.29
C LEU A 23 11.30 -9.61 -10.87
N THR A 24 11.84 -8.87 -11.83
CA THR A 24 12.37 -7.52 -11.64
C THR A 24 11.49 -6.45 -12.31
N PRO A 25 11.56 -5.19 -11.85
CA PRO A 25 10.90 -4.06 -12.53
C PRO A 25 11.35 -3.87 -13.98
N ASP A 26 12.60 -4.20 -14.33
CA ASP A 26 13.11 -4.15 -15.70
C ASP A 26 12.56 -5.28 -16.58
N GLY A 27 12.25 -6.43 -15.98
CA GLY A 27 11.76 -7.63 -16.66
C GLY A 27 10.25 -7.68 -16.85
N ILE A 28 9.51 -6.61 -16.53
CA ILE A 28 8.06 -6.56 -16.65
C ILE A 28 7.60 -5.21 -17.16
N THR A 29 6.57 -5.21 -18.00
CA THR A 29 6.02 -3.96 -18.55
C THR A 29 5.08 -3.27 -17.55
N PHE A 30 5.04 -1.94 -17.58
CA PHE A 30 4.14 -1.15 -16.70
C PHE A 30 2.65 -1.51 -16.90
N GLY A 31 2.27 -1.96 -18.11
CA GLY A 31 0.91 -2.38 -18.46
C GLY A 31 0.55 -3.83 -18.10
N SER A 32 1.43 -4.58 -17.43
CA SER A 32 1.21 -6.00 -17.15
C SER A 32 0.08 -6.25 -16.14
N ASN A 33 -0.80 -7.21 -16.45
CA ASN A 33 -1.86 -7.66 -15.52
C ASN A 33 -1.34 -8.61 -14.44
N LYS A 34 -0.05 -8.97 -14.43
CA LYS A 34 0.52 -9.88 -13.43
C LYS A 34 0.43 -9.24 -12.04
N LYS A 35 -0.18 -9.96 -11.09
CA LYS A 35 -0.18 -9.58 -9.68
C LYS A 35 1.19 -9.84 -9.06
N VAL A 36 1.74 -8.82 -8.43
CA VAL A 36 3.05 -8.83 -7.76
C VAL A 36 2.90 -8.23 -6.37
N TRP A 37 3.90 -8.46 -5.53
CA TRP A 37 3.98 -7.87 -4.21
C TRP A 37 4.60 -6.48 -4.27
N TRP A 38 3.93 -5.53 -3.64
CA TRP A 38 4.34 -4.15 -3.44
C TRP A 38 4.58 -3.91 -1.95
N LYS A 39 5.48 -3.00 -1.62
CA LYS A 39 5.80 -2.57 -0.25
C LYS A 39 5.36 -1.13 -0.07
N GLY A 40 4.36 -0.91 0.78
CA GLY A 40 3.92 0.42 1.15
C GLY A 40 4.91 1.12 2.10
N THR A 41 4.77 2.43 2.25
CA THR A 41 5.57 3.24 3.19
C THR A 41 5.32 2.86 4.65
N CYS A 42 4.13 2.35 4.97
CA CYS A 42 3.80 1.72 6.25
C CYS A 42 4.53 0.37 6.52
N GLY A 43 5.45 -0.03 5.63
CA GLY A 43 6.21 -1.28 5.74
C GLY A 43 5.43 -2.54 5.34
N HIS A 44 4.11 -2.44 5.19
CA HIS A 44 3.27 -3.58 4.81
C HIS A 44 3.39 -3.91 3.34
N GLU A 45 3.39 -5.21 3.06
CA GLU A 45 3.40 -5.72 1.71
C GLU A 45 1.99 -6.13 1.30
N TRP A 46 1.62 -5.80 0.07
CA TRP A 46 0.29 -6.02 -0.48
C TRP A 46 0.38 -6.42 -1.95
N GLN A 47 -0.67 -7.01 -2.50
CA GLN A 47 -0.68 -7.47 -3.89
C GLN A 47 -1.55 -6.58 -4.77
N ALA A 48 -1.01 -6.18 -5.91
CA ALA A 48 -1.73 -5.53 -7.00
C ALA A 48 -1.11 -5.92 -8.34
N SER A 49 -1.86 -5.75 -9.43
CA SER A 49 -1.28 -5.89 -10.77
C SER A 49 -0.34 -4.73 -11.06
N VAL A 50 0.67 -4.96 -11.91
CA VAL A 50 1.58 -3.89 -12.34
C VAL A 50 0.83 -2.75 -13.01
N LYS A 51 -0.14 -3.09 -13.87
CA LYS A 51 -1.04 -2.13 -14.51
C LYS A 51 -1.81 -1.28 -13.50
N ALA A 52 -2.41 -1.90 -12.48
CA ALA A 52 -3.21 -1.17 -11.51
C ALA A 52 -2.35 -0.25 -10.64
N ARG A 53 -1.17 -0.72 -10.21
CA ARG A 53 -0.20 0.13 -9.50
C ARG A 53 0.27 1.30 -10.36
N SER A 54 0.62 1.05 -11.63
CA SER A 54 1.04 2.08 -12.59
C SER A 54 -0.06 3.12 -12.85
N ASN A 55 -1.33 2.70 -12.77
CA ASN A 55 -2.49 3.59 -12.86
C ASN A 55 -2.83 4.31 -11.54
N GLY A 56 -2.02 4.17 -10.49
CA GLY A 56 -2.15 4.91 -9.24
C GLY A 56 -2.86 4.17 -8.10
N GLU A 57 -3.13 2.87 -8.22
CA GLU A 57 -3.63 2.07 -7.07
C GLU A 57 -2.63 2.14 -5.91
N LYS A 58 -3.08 2.50 -4.70
CA LYS A 58 -2.21 2.72 -3.54
C LYS A 58 -2.27 1.56 -2.57
N CYS A 59 -1.28 1.46 -1.69
CA CYS A 59 -1.33 0.56 -0.55
C CYS A 59 -2.62 0.80 0.27
N PRO A 60 -3.44 -0.24 0.52
CA PRO A 60 -4.74 -0.07 1.17
C PRO A 60 -4.64 0.45 2.60
N ILE A 61 -3.50 0.21 3.27
CA ILE A 61 -3.25 0.74 4.62
C ILE A 61 -2.85 2.21 4.53
N CYS A 62 -1.92 2.55 3.64
CA CYS A 62 -1.45 3.94 3.48
C CYS A 62 -2.56 4.87 2.95
N SER A 63 -3.52 4.36 2.17
CA SER A 63 -4.67 5.13 1.68
C SER A 63 -5.84 5.20 2.66
N GLY A 64 -5.77 4.49 3.81
CA GLY A 64 -6.89 4.40 4.76
C GLY A 64 -8.03 3.48 4.32
N ALA A 65 -7.90 2.77 3.19
CA ALA A 65 -8.90 1.79 2.74
C ALA A 65 -8.98 0.55 3.65
N ARG A 66 -7.93 0.27 4.43
CA ARG A 66 -7.87 -0.77 5.45
C ARG A 66 -7.19 -0.25 6.70
N VAL A 67 -7.89 -0.31 7.83
CA VAL A 67 -7.35 0.04 9.14
C VAL A 67 -6.62 -1.17 9.75
N ILE A 68 -5.43 -0.92 10.29
CA ILE A 68 -4.65 -1.85 11.10
C ILE A 68 -4.25 -1.14 12.39
N ALA A 69 -4.65 -1.74 13.50
CA ALA A 69 -4.29 -1.28 14.84
C ALA A 69 -2.77 -1.19 15.01
N GLY A 70 -2.29 -0.09 15.58
CA GLY A 70 -0.87 0.22 15.76
C GLY A 70 -0.21 0.88 14.55
N ILE A 71 -0.94 1.17 13.46
CA ILE A 71 -0.35 1.69 12.21
C ILE A 71 -1.09 2.92 11.72
N ASN A 72 -2.35 2.75 11.34
CA ASN A 72 -3.16 3.79 10.72
C ASN A 72 -4.54 3.92 11.35
N ASP A 73 -4.74 3.33 12.54
CA ASP A 73 -5.93 3.54 13.33
C ASP A 73 -5.91 4.89 14.06
N LEU A 74 -7.08 5.38 14.42
CA LEU A 74 -7.32 6.63 15.11
C LEU A 74 -6.55 6.70 16.42
N ALA A 75 -6.43 5.59 17.15
CA ALA A 75 -5.70 5.60 18.42
C ALA A 75 -4.20 5.80 18.23
N THR A 76 -3.64 5.26 17.14
CA THR A 76 -2.24 5.45 16.79
C THR A 76 -1.97 6.85 16.23
N LEU A 77 -2.81 7.31 15.28
CA LEU A 77 -2.55 8.55 14.55
C LEU A 77 -3.00 9.80 15.32
N GLU A 78 -4.11 9.73 16.04
CA GLU A 78 -4.75 10.89 16.66
C GLU A 78 -5.15 10.63 18.13
N PRO A 79 -4.18 10.46 19.06
CA PRO A 79 -4.47 10.15 20.46
C PRO A 79 -5.33 11.20 21.18
N LEU A 80 -5.31 12.45 20.72
CA LEU A 80 -6.14 13.52 21.27
C LEU A 80 -7.62 13.37 20.87
N LEU A 81 -7.90 12.86 19.67
CA LEU A 81 -9.28 12.58 19.24
C LEU A 81 -9.86 11.37 19.97
N VAL A 82 -9.04 10.40 20.36
CA VAL A 82 -9.47 9.27 21.21
C VAL A 82 -10.11 9.75 22.51
N LYS A 83 -9.61 10.83 23.10
CA LYS A 83 -10.17 11.40 24.35
C LYS A 83 -11.59 11.94 24.16
N GLN A 84 -11.95 12.31 22.93
CA GLN A 84 -13.28 12.76 22.54
C GLN A 84 -14.17 11.60 22.06
N TRP A 85 -13.65 10.37 22.04
CA TRP A 85 -14.38 9.21 21.57
C TRP A 85 -15.53 8.85 22.51
N SER A 86 -16.74 8.78 21.95
CA SER A 86 -17.93 8.44 22.71
C SER A 86 -17.94 6.96 23.09
N LYS A 87 -18.20 6.66 24.37
CA LYS A 87 -18.45 5.29 24.85
C LYS A 87 -19.69 4.64 24.23
N LYS A 88 -20.56 5.42 23.54
CA LYS A 88 -21.72 4.89 22.82
C LYS A 88 -21.35 4.22 21.49
N ASN A 89 -20.14 4.48 20.97
CA ASN A 89 -19.68 3.85 19.74
C ASN A 89 -19.41 2.35 19.97
N LYS A 90 -19.90 1.50 19.07
CA LYS A 90 -19.72 0.03 19.16
C LYS A 90 -18.35 -0.44 18.63
N ILE A 91 -17.69 0.40 17.84
CA ILE A 91 -16.35 0.16 17.28
C ILE A 91 -15.30 0.86 18.14
N LYS A 92 -14.14 0.24 18.26
CA LYS A 92 -13.02 0.80 19.03
C LYS A 92 -12.25 1.81 18.17
N PRO A 93 -11.61 2.82 18.79
CA PRO A 93 -10.67 3.70 18.10
C PRO A 93 -9.53 2.99 17.36
N THR A 94 -9.21 1.74 17.73
CA THR A 94 -8.20 0.91 17.06
C THR A 94 -8.72 0.22 15.79
N GLU A 95 -10.01 0.36 15.49
CA GLU A 95 -10.72 -0.26 14.36
C GLU A 95 -11.18 0.79 13.32
N VAL A 96 -10.87 2.07 13.55
CA VAL A 96 -11.22 3.22 12.70
C VAL A 96 -10.02 4.07 12.39
#